data_AF-E8KEA9-F1
#
_entry.id   AF-E8KEA9-F1
#
_cell.length_a   1.000
_cell.length_b   1.000
_cell.length_c   1.000
_cell.angle_alpha   90.00
_cell.angle_beta   90.00
_cell.angle_gamma   90.00
#
_symmetry.space_group_name_H-M   'P 1'
#
loop_
_entity.id
_entity.type
_entity.pdbx_description
1 polymer ?
#
loop_
_entity_poly.entity_id
_entity_poly.type
_entity_poly.pdbx_seq_one_letter_code
_entity_poly.pdbx_strand_id
1 'polypeptide(L)'
;MLEHFHLIGLGNASVDQAGRDVFDEFHLVDSNNMKDKLEFIRSIYETNGALVFYMPSIGMDLATIFASNTRLAPVQVIALGHPATTHSDFIEYVIVEDDYVGSEECFSETLLRLPKDALPYVPSALAPEKVEYLLRENPEVVDIGIASTTMKLNPYFLEALKAIRDRAKVKVHFHFALGQSMEQYYRLLLQNLYKVPKYHKLV
;
A
#
# COMPACT_ATOMS: atom_id res chain seq x y z
N MET A 1 3.77 13.15 17.68
CA MET A 1 4.03 14.04 16.53
C MET A 1 3.51 15.45 16.80
N LEU A 2 2.24 15.61 17.23
CA LEU A 2 1.63 16.91 17.57
C LEU A 2 2.30 17.68 18.74
N GLU A 3 3.09 17.03 19.59
CA GLU A 3 3.75 17.70 20.73
C GLU A 3 5.00 18.52 20.34
N HIS A 4 5.50 18.33 19.11
CA HIS A 4 6.76 18.95 18.66
C HIS A 4 6.64 19.69 17.32
N PHE A 5 5.58 19.44 16.56
CA PHE A 5 5.37 20.03 15.24
C PHE A 5 3.97 20.58 15.12
N HIS A 6 3.85 21.71 14.45
CA HIS A 6 2.59 22.16 13.86
C HIS A 6 2.41 21.44 12.51
N LEU A 7 1.32 20.72 12.34
CA LEU A 7 1.07 19.85 11.19
C LEU A 7 0.06 20.46 10.22
N ILE A 8 0.53 20.73 8.99
CA ILE A 8 -0.32 21.18 7.88
C ILE A 8 -0.53 20.01 6.92
N GLY A 9 -1.77 19.51 6.83
CA GLY A 9 -2.17 18.45 5.91
C GLY A 9 -2.47 19.00 4.52
N LEU A 10 -1.92 18.36 3.48
CA LEU A 10 -2.20 18.66 2.09
C LEU A 10 -2.82 17.43 1.43
N GLY A 11 -4.05 17.56 0.93
CA GLY A 11 -4.76 16.44 0.32
C GLY A 11 -5.84 16.87 -0.67
N ASN A 12 -6.57 15.91 -1.22
CA ASN A 12 -7.68 16.18 -2.13
C ASN A 12 -9.03 16.06 -1.41
N ALA A 13 -10.12 16.26 -2.14
CA ALA A 13 -11.47 16.21 -1.59
C ALA A 13 -11.91 14.82 -1.07
N SER A 14 -11.20 13.73 -1.41
CA SER A 14 -11.55 12.38 -0.94
C SER A 14 -11.06 12.07 0.48
N VAL A 15 -10.27 12.95 1.09
CA VAL A 15 -9.92 12.84 2.52
C VAL A 15 -11.15 13.23 3.35
N ASP A 16 -11.62 12.30 4.17
CA ASP A 16 -12.77 12.49 5.05
C ASP A 16 -12.42 13.35 6.28
N GLN A 17 -13.43 13.68 7.10
CA GLN A 17 -13.22 14.57 8.24
C GLN A 17 -12.25 13.96 9.27
N ALA A 18 -12.39 12.66 9.56
CA ALA A 18 -11.50 11.96 10.49
C ALA A 18 -10.03 12.02 10.02
N GLY A 19 -9.77 11.90 8.72
CA GLY A 19 -8.43 12.07 8.15
C GLY A 19 -7.91 13.50 8.23
N ARG A 20 -8.79 14.52 8.09
CA ARG A 20 -8.40 15.93 8.22
C ARG A 20 -8.08 16.33 9.66
N ASP A 21 -8.82 15.79 10.63
CA ASP A 21 -8.67 16.09 12.06
C ASP A 21 -7.34 15.57 12.67
N VAL A 22 -6.54 14.82 11.90
CA VAL A 22 -5.18 14.42 12.28
C VAL A 22 -4.20 15.60 12.24
N PHE A 23 -4.52 16.65 11.49
CA PHE A 23 -3.66 17.81 11.26
C PHE A 23 -4.18 19.04 12.01
N ASP A 24 -3.29 19.96 12.38
CA ASP A 24 -3.68 21.24 12.98
C ASP A 24 -4.36 22.17 11.95
N GLU A 25 -3.94 22.05 10.68
CA GLU A 25 -4.51 22.74 9.53
C GLU A 25 -4.58 21.78 8.34
N PHE A 26 -5.58 21.95 7.46
CA PHE A 26 -5.72 21.13 6.26
C PHE A 26 -6.09 21.97 5.04
N HIS A 27 -5.34 21.81 3.95
CA HIS A 27 -5.61 22.47 2.67
C HIS A 27 -5.85 21.50 1.53
N LEU A 28 -6.77 21.88 0.65
CA LEU A 28 -7.05 21.16 -0.57
C LEU A 28 -6.04 21.52 -1.66
N VAL A 29 -5.39 20.50 -2.22
CA VAL A 29 -4.57 20.60 -3.43
C VAL A 29 -5.46 20.33 -4.64
N ASP A 30 -6.30 21.31 -4.98
CA ASP A 30 -7.33 21.20 -6.02
C ASP A 30 -6.92 21.94 -7.30
N SER A 31 -6.22 21.23 -8.18
CA SER A 31 -5.95 21.70 -9.55
C SER A 31 -5.89 20.51 -10.51
N ASN A 32 -6.28 20.73 -11.75
CA ASN A 32 -6.13 19.76 -12.83
C ASN A 32 -4.74 19.79 -13.47
N ASN A 33 -3.89 20.75 -13.09
CA ASN A 33 -2.55 20.93 -13.63
C ASN A 33 -1.50 20.61 -12.57
N MET A 34 -0.54 19.74 -12.91
CA MET A 34 0.56 19.35 -12.02
C MET A 34 1.42 20.54 -11.57
N LYS A 35 1.69 21.49 -12.48
CA LYS A 35 2.50 22.66 -12.16
C LYS A 35 1.85 23.48 -11.04
N ASP A 36 0.56 23.76 -11.18
CA ASP A 36 -0.19 24.56 -10.21
C ASP A 36 -0.26 23.84 -8.85
N LYS A 37 -0.40 22.50 -8.84
CA LYS A 37 -0.32 21.71 -7.60
C LYS A 37 1.04 21.89 -6.91
N LEU A 38 2.14 21.80 -7.64
CA LEU A 38 3.49 21.96 -7.08
C LEU A 38 3.74 23.40 -6.61
N GLU A 39 3.28 24.40 -7.35
CA GLU A 39 3.36 25.81 -6.95
C GLU A 39 2.56 26.08 -5.68
N PHE A 40 1.39 25.45 -5.53
CA PHE A 40 0.60 25.52 -4.31
C PHE A 40 1.31 24.85 -3.12
N ILE A 41 1.82 23.63 -3.28
CA ILE A 41 2.57 22.95 -2.22
C ILE A 41 3.79 23.80 -1.80
N ARG A 42 4.50 24.37 -2.78
CA ARG A 42 5.63 25.27 -2.55
C ARG A 42 5.22 26.54 -1.80
N SER A 43 4.08 27.15 -2.12
CA SER A 43 3.64 28.36 -1.44
C SER A 43 3.28 28.13 0.04
N ILE A 44 2.74 26.96 0.37
CA ILE A 44 2.53 26.54 1.77
C ILE A 44 3.86 26.45 2.51
N TYR A 45 4.89 25.85 1.89
CA TYR A 45 6.23 25.83 2.47
C TYR A 45 6.79 27.25 2.66
N GLU A 46 6.77 28.09 1.63
CA GLU A 46 7.38 29.44 1.66
C GLU A 46 6.69 30.36 2.68
N THR A 47 5.36 30.24 2.82
CA THR A 47 4.58 31.05 3.76
C THR A 47 4.84 30.65 5.22
N ASN A 48 5.00 29.35 5.49
CA ASN A 48 5.11 28.82 6.84
C ASN A 48 6.57 28.54 7.28
N GLY A 49 7.53 28.57 6.35
CA GLY A 49 8.91 28.19 6.61
C GLY A 49 9.06 26.72 7.02
N ALA A 50 8.32 25.81 6.36
CA ALA A 50 8.24 24.42 6.81
C ALA A 50 9.62 23.73 6.82
N LEU A 51 9.98 23.11 7.94
CA LEU A 51 11.29 22.46 8.12
C LEU A 51 11.32 21.02 7.57
N VAL A 52 10.16 20.37 7.57
CA VAL A 52 10.00 18.97 7.17
C VAL A 52 8.86 18.87 6.15
N PHE A 53 9.12 18.22 5.02
CA PHE A 53 8.10 17.80 4.07
C PHE A 53 7.96 16.28 4.15
N TYR A 54 6.79 15.82 4.61
CA TYR A 54 6.54 14.41 4.89
C TYR A 54 5.41 13.86 4.01
N MET A 55 5.69 12.75 3.32
CA MET A 55 4.71 12.01 2.54
C MET A 55 4.52 10.60 3.13
N PRO A 56 3.43 10.33 3.86
CA PRO A 56 3.20 8.99 4.44
C PRO A 56 2.99 7.90 3.37
N SER A 57 2.69 8.30 2.13
CA SER A 57 2.59 7.43 0.97
C SER A 57 3.03 8.19 -0.29
N ILE A 58 3.73 7.51 -1.19
CA ILE A 58 4.21 8.04 -2.47
C ILE A 58 4.02 6.99 -3.56
N GLY A 59 3.66 7.40 -4.78
CA GLY A 59 3.56 6.50 -5.94
C GLY A 59 2.14 6.14 -6.36
N MET A 60 1.15 6.33 -5.48
CA MET A 60 -0.27 6.13 -5.80
C MET A 60 -0.89 7.31 -6.59
N ASP A 61 -0.36 8.52 -6.39
CA ASP A 61 -0.73 9.74 -7.11
C ASP A 61 0.53 10.39 -7.71
N LEU A 62 0.46 10.82 -8.96
CA LEU A 62 1.55 11.48 -9.66
C LEU A 62 2.07 12.72 -8.90
N ALA A 63 1.21 13.45 -8.18
CA ALA A 63 1.62 14.67 -7.47
C ALA A 63 2.73 14.39 -6.44
N THR A 64 2.65 13.26 -5.73
CA THR A 64 3.67 12.84 -4.76
C THR A 64 4.99 12.45 -5.44
N ILE A 65 4.92 11.85 -6.62
CA ILE A 65 6.11 11.50 -7.42
C ILE A 65 6.79 12.77 -7.94
N PHE A 66 6.01 13.75 -8.43
CA PHE A 66 6.60 15.01 -8.90
C PHE A 66 7.18 15.83 -7.73
N ALA A 67 6.47 15.90 -6.60
CA ALA A 67 6.94 16.60 -5.41
C ALA A 67 8.25 16.00 -4.88
N SER A 68 8.41 14.66 -4.91
CA SER A 68 9.64 14.00 -4.46
C SER A 68 10.85 14.27 -5.34
N ASN A 69 10.68 14.86 -6.54
CA ASN A 69 11.76 15.27 -7.44
C ASN A 69 12.07 16.77 -7.31
N THR A 70 11.61 17.40 -6.23
CA THR A 70 11.81 18.83 -5.94
C THR A 70 12.20 19.04 -4.50
N ARG A 71 12.83 20.18 -4.21
CA ARG A 71 13.16 20.59 -2.84
C ARG A 71 12.06 21.53 -2.33
N LEU A 72 11.23 21.02 -1.43
CA LEU A 72 10.09 21.70 -0.80
C LEU A 72 10.26 21.89 0.71
N ALA A 73 11.30 21.29 1.32
CA ALA A 73 11.74 21.58 2.68
C ALA A 73 13.20 21.14 2.87
N PRO A 74 13.93 21.69 3.87
CA PRO A 74 15.30 21.27 4.19
C PRO A 74 15.44 19.77 4.47
N VAL A 75 14.42 19.17 5.08
CA VAL A 75 14.34 17.72 5.34
C VAL A 75 13.10 17.16 4.66
N GLN A 76 13.28 16.18 3.78
CA GLN A 76 12.17 15.48 3.15
C GLN A 76 12.19 14.00 3.50
N VAL A 77 11.02 13.51 3.90
CA VAL A 77 10.85 12.18 4.49
C VAL A 77 9.64 11.52 3.86
N ILE A 78 9.73 10.21 3.64
CA ILE A 78 8.57 9.41 3.28
C ILE A 78 8.31 8.30 4.31
N ALA A 79 7.13 7.72 4.27
CA ALA A 79 6.87 6.40 4.84
C ALA A 79 6.39 5.44 3.76
N LEU A 80 6.22 4.17 4.14
CA LEU A 80 6.00 3.06 3.21
C LEU A 80 4.52 2.74 2.96
N GLY A 81 3.67 3.75 2.82
CA GLY A 81 2.28 3.56 2.36
C GLY A 81 2.20 2.86 0.99
N HIS A 82 3.21 3.08 0.14
CA HIS A 82 3.57 2.20 -0.97
C HIS A 82 5.02 1.73 -0.74
N PRO A 83 5.25 0.44 -0.44
CA PRO A 83 6.51 0.00 0.14
C PRO A 83 7.62 -0.19 -0.91
N ALA A 84 8.20 0.92 -1.36
CA ALA A 84 9.34 0.96 -2.27
C ALA A 84 10.20 2.22 -2.03
N THR A 85 11.50 2.12 -2.33
CA THR A 85 12.41 3.29 -2.38
C THR A 85 12.00 4.26 -3.49
N THR A 86 12.33 5.54 -3.32
CA THR A 86 12.07 6.57 -4.33
C THR A 86 13.18 6.71 -5.36
N HIS A 87 14.42 6.34 -5.01
CA HIS A 87 15.62 6.67 -5.80
C HIS A 87 15.72 8.17 -6.17
N SER A 88 15.21 9.04 -5.31
CA SER A 88 15.31 10.50 -5.48
C SER A 88 16.40 11.08 -4.59
N ASP A 89 17.29 11.88 -5.19
CA ASP A 89 18.30 12.67 -4.47
C ASP A 89 17.69 13.75 -3.56
N PHE A 90 16.38 13.99 -3.67
CA PHE A 90 15.67 14.99 -2.87
C PHE A 90 15.00 14.40 -1.61
N ILE A 91 15.00 13.09 -1.42
CA ILE A 91 14.42 12.45 -0.23
C ILE A 91 15.55 11.90 0.64
N GLU A 92 15.68 12.43 1.85
CA GLU A 92 16.76 12.02 2.76
C GLU A 92 16.42 10.74 3.51
N TYR A 93 15.16 10.58 3.92
CA TYR A 93 14.79 9.58 4.91
C TYR A 93 13.52 8.79 4.56
N VAL A 94 13.51 7.53 5.00
CA VAL A 94 12.33 6.66 5.03
C VAL A 94 12.04 6.28 6.47
N ILE A 95 10.84 6.57 6.96
CA ILE A 95 10.34 6.10 8.25
C ILE A 95 9.75 4.69 8.06
N VAL A 96 10.19 3.75 8.90
CA VAL A 96 9.75 2.35 8.84
C VAL A 96 9.92 1.67 10.22
N GLU A 97 9.03 0.76 10.59
CA GLU A 97 9.19 -0.09 11.76
C GLU A 97 10.36 -1.08 11.60
N ASP A 98 11.14 -1.26 12.65
CA ASP A 98 12.39 -2.02 12.65
C ASP A 98 12.23 -3.48 12.19
N ASP A 99 11.10 -4.10 12.51
CA ASP A 99 10.79 -5.51 12.22
C ASP A 99 10.26 -5.75 10.81
N TYR A 100 10.08 -4.70 10.00
CA TYR A 100 9.68 -4.81 8.59
C TYR A 100 10.84 -4.66 7.60
N VAL A 101 12.01 -4.24 8.07
CA VAL A 101 13.18 -4.02 7.19
C VAL A 101 13.90 -5.34 6.94
N GLY A 102 13.96 -5.74 5.67
CA GLY A 102 14.80 -6.85 5.22
C GLY A 102 16.27 -6.42 5.06
N SER A 103 16.57 -5.70 3.99
CA SER A 103 17.91 -5.15 3.71
C SER A 103 17.84 -3.64 3.49
N GLU A 104 18.76 -2.90 4.09
CA GLU A 104 18.87 -1.44 3.91
C GLU A 104 19.36 -1.07 2.52
N GLU A 105 20.10 -1.96 1.85
CA GLU A 105 20.59 -1.77 0.47
C GLU A 105 19.46 -1.63 -0.56
N CYS A 106 18.23 -1.99 -0.18
CA CYS A 106 17.05 -1.78 -1.02
C CYS A 106 16.59 -0.32 -1.10
N PHE A 107 17.22 0.59 -0.35
CA PHE A 107 16.84 2.00 -0.27
C PHE A 107 18.01 2.92 -0.62
N SER A 108 17.72 3.97 -1.40
CA SER A 108 18.66 5.09 -1.56
C SER A 108 18.65 6.04 -0.38
N GLU A 109 17.53 6.09 0.34
CA GLU A 109 17.33 6.93 1.51
C GLU A 109 17.95 6.31 2.77
N THR A 110 18.26 7.14 3.77
CA THR A 110 18.64 6.63 5.09
C THR A 110 17.39 6.18 5.85
N LEU A 111 17.39 4.95 6.37
CA LEU A 111 16.24 4.43 7.11
C LEU A 111 16.20 4.99 8.54
N LEU A 112 15.06 5.60 8.90
CA LEU A 112 14.69 5.94 10.27
C LEU A 112 13.89 4.78 10.86
N ARG A 113 14.61 3.81 11.42
CA ARG A 113 14.04 2.57 11.98
C ARG A 113 13.42 2.84 13.35
N LEU A 114 12.09 2.77 13.42
CA LEU A 114 11.34 2.99 14.65
C LEU A 114 11.13 1.67 15.41
N PRO A 115 10.92 1.70 16.75
CA PRO A 115 10.44 0.53 17.47
C PRO A 115 9.18 -0.06 16.82
N LYS A 116 9.03 -1.39 16.86
CA LYS A 116 7.92 -2.15 16.24
C LYS A 116 6.51 -1.69 16.64
N ASP A 117 6.38 -1.01 17.78
CA ASP A 117 5.13 -0.52 18.35
C ASP A 117 4.97 1.01 18.21
N ALA A 118 5.86 1.69 17.50
CA ALA A 118 5.84 3.14 17.33
C ALA A 118 4.73 3.65 16.39
N LEU A 119 4.22 2.79 15.50
CA LEU A 119 3.17 3.12 14.53
C LEU A 119 1.93 2.23 14.76
N PRO A 120 1.12 2.49 15.79
CA PRO A 120 -0.04 1.67 16.11
C PRO A 120 -1.10 1.73 15.01
N TYR A 121 -1.63 0.58 14.61
CA TYR A 121 -2.74 0.51 13.66
C TYR A 121 -4.07 0.90 14.30
N VAL A 122 -4.88 1.62 13.54
CA VAL A 122 -6.28 1.90 13.89
C VAL A 122 -7.14 0.72 13.38
N PRO A 123 -7.85 -0.01 14.26
CA PRO A 123 -8.74 -1.08 13.83
C PRO A 123 -9.81 -0.59 12.86
N SER A 124 -10.12 -1.40 11.84
CA SER A 124 -11.22 -1.07 10.92
C SER A 124 -12.57 -1.07 11.65
N ALA A 125 -13.41 -0.08 11.36
CA ALA A 125 -14.81 -0.06 11.83
C ALA A 125 -15.64 -1.25 11.32
N LEU A 126 -15.16 -1.97 10.30
CA LEU A 126 -15.81 -3.16 9.74
C LEU A 126 -15.33 -4.46 10.38
N ALA A 127 -14.40 -4.42 11.34
CA ALA A 127 -13.96 -5.62 12.04
C ALA A 127 -15.16 -6.26 12.78
N PRO A 128 -15.44 -7.55 12.59
CA PRO A 128 -16.57 -8.20 13.23
C PRO A 128 -16.35 -8.28 14.75
N GLU A 129 -17.37 -7.95 15.53
CA GLU A 129 -17.31 -8.05 17.00
C GLU A 129 -17.27 -9.51 17.50
N LYS A 130 -17.76 -10.44 16.68
CA LYS A 130 -17.82 -11.87 16.99
C LYS A 130 -17.33 -12.68 15.81
N VAL A 131 -16.59 -13.74 16.12
CA VAL A 131 -16.10 -14.71 15.14
C VAL A 131 -16.65 -16.08 15.52
N GLU A 132 -17.25 -16.77 14.55
CA GLU A 132 -17.61 -18.19 14.68
C GLU A 132 -16.48 -19.03 14.09
N TYR A 133 -15.76 -19.75 14.94
CA TYR A 133 -14.66 -20.62 14.51
C TYR A 133 -15.23 -21.94 13.98
N LEU A 134 -15.04 -22.19 12.68
CA LEU A 134 -15.36 -23.47 12.06
C LEU A 134 -14.13 -24.37 12.01
N LEU A 135 -14.01 -25.26 12.99
CA LEU A 135 -12.96 -26.27 13.04
C LEU A 135 -13.48 -27.58 12.43
N ARG A 136 -13.07 -27.90 11.21
CA ARG A 136 -13.48 -29.14 10.53
C ARG A 136 -12.59 -30.31 10.91
N GLU A 137 -13.18 -31.36 11.44
CA GLU A 137 -12.51 -32.63 11.67
C GLU A 137 -12.53 -33.49 10.40
N ASN A 138 -11.39 -34.10 10.05
CA ASN A 138 -11.23 -35.06 8.94
C ASN A 138 -11.85 -34.61 7.60
N PRO A 139 -11.53 -33.42 7.06
CA PRO A 139 -12.12 -32.96 5.82
C PRO A 139 -11.65 -33.81 4.62
N GLU A 140 -12.57 -34.17 3.73
CA GLU A 140 -12.23 -34.82 2.45
C GLU A 140 -11.37 -33.90 1.57
N VAL A 141 -11.64 -32.59 1.63
CA VAL A 141 -10.91 -31.53 0.91
C VAL A 141 -10.46 -30.46 1.88
N VAL A 142 -9.18 -30.11 1.83
CA VAL A 142 -8.62 -28.97 2.56
C VAL A 142 -8.82 -27.71 1.72
N ASP A 143 -9.70 -26.82 2.16
CA ASP A 143 -9.88 -25.51 1.54
C ASP A 143 -8.83 -24.52 2.05
N ILE A 144 -8.14 -23.86 1.11
CA ILE A 144 -7.05 -22.91 1.38
C ILE A 144 -7.46 -21.55 0.83
N GLY A 145 -7.64 -20.57 1.71
CA GLY A 145 -8.00 -19.19 1.35
C GLY A 145 -6.79 -18.36 0.91
N ILE A 146 -6.96 -17.55 -0.13
CA ILE A 146 -5.96 -16.63 -0.67
C ILE A 146 -6.60 -15.25 -0.79
N ALA A 147 -6.27 -14.35 0.14
CA ALA A 147 -6.64 -12.93 0.05
C ALA A 147 -5.52 -12.18 -0.69
N SER A 148 -5.81 -11.63 -1.87
CA SER A 148 -4.81 -10.98 -2.70
C SER A 148 -5.43 -9.90 -3.60
N THR A 149 -4.63 -8.94 -4.05
CA THR A 149 -4.95 -8.15 -5.24
C THR A 149 -4.35 -8.83 -6.47
N THR A 150 -4.81 -8.46 -7.67
CA THR A 150 -4.29 -9.00 -8.93
C THR A 150 -2.81 -8.68 -9.12
N MET A 151 -2.34 -7.52 -8.67
CA MET A 151 -0.95 -7.08 -8.76
C MET A 151 0.04 -7.98 -8.01
N LYS A 152 -0.42 -8.77 -7.04
CA LYS A 152 0.42 -9.71 -6.28
C LYS A 152 0.51 -11.09 -6.93
N LEU A 153 -0.36 -11.39 -7.90
CA LEU A 153 -0.36 -12.68 -8.59
C LEU A 153 0.75 -12.71 -9.64
N ASN A 154 1.65 -13.68 -9.51
CA ASN A 154 2.77 -13.87 -10.43
C ASN A 154 3.00 -15.37 -10.70
N PRO A 155 3.76 -15.73 -11.76
CA PRO A 155 3.99 -17.13 -12.13
C PRO A 155 4.59 -17.96 -10.99
N TYR A 156 5.59 -17.44 -10.28
CA TYR A 156 6.24 -18.16 -9.18
C TYR A 156 5.27 -18.49 -8.05
N PHE A 157 4.40 -17.54 -7.69
CA PHE A 157 3.36 -17.78 -6.69
C PHE A 157 2.39 -18.88 -7.14
N LEU A 158 1.90 -18.83 -8.39
CA LEU A 158 0.99 -19.84 -8.92
C LEU A 158 1.64 -21.21 -9.07
N GLU A 159 2.92 -21.26 -9.45
CA GLU A 159 3.71 -22.49 -9.49
C GLU A 159 3.88 -23.09 -8.11
N ALA A 160 4.08 -22.27 -7.07
CA ALA A 160 4.11 -22.74 -5.69
C ALA A 160 2.77 -23.37 -5.28
N LEU A 161 1.63 -22.73 -5.60
CA LEU A 161 0.30 -23.31 -5.33
C LEU A 161 0.07 -24.61 -6.09
N LYS A 162 0.49 -24.68 -7.35
CA LYS A 162 0.47 -25.92 -8.15
C LYS A 162 1.34 -27.00 -7.50
N ALA A 163 2.53 -26.68 -7.04
CA ALA A 163 3.42 -27.62 -6.36
C ALA A 163 2.81 -28.14 -5.04
N ILE A 164 2.14 -27.27 -4.27
CA ILE A 164 1.39 -27.67 -3.08
C ILE A 164 0.30 -28.68 -3.43
N ARG A 165 -0.53 -28.37 -4.44
CA ARG A 165 -1.60 -29.29 -4.88
C ARG A 165 -1.04 -30.63 -5.36
N ASP A 166 0.00 -30.60 -6.20
CA ASP A 166 0.52 -31.80 -6.85
C ASP A 166 1.25 -32.72 -5.86
N ARG A 167 1.79 -32.18 -4.75
CA ARG A 167 2.54 -32.94 -3.74
C ARG A 167 1.71 -33.29 -2.50
N ALA A 168 0.57 -32.64 -2.28
CA ALA A 168 -0.30 -32.92 -1.15
C ALA A 168 -0.82 -34.37 -1.22
N LYS A 169 -0.81 -35.07 -0.08
CA LYS A 169 -1.40 -36.40 0.06
C LYS A 169 -2.91 -36.37 0.31
N VAL A 170 -3.50 -35.18 0.34
CA VAL A 170 -4.92 -34.90 0.53
C VAL A 170 -5.41 -34.03 -0.62
N LYS A 171 -6.71 -34.07 -0.90
CA LYS A 171 -7.30 -33.19 -1.90
C LYS A 171 -7.32 -31.76 -1.34
N VAL A 172 -6.84 -30.80 -2.13
CA VAL A 172 -6.81 -29.37 -1.76
C VAL A 172 -7.62 -28.54 -2.75
N HIS A 173 -8.20 -27.45 -2.28
CA HIS A 173 -8.93 -26.49 -3.11
C HIS A 173 -8.58 -25.06 -2.69
N PHE A 174 -8.16 -24.22 -3.66
CA PHE A 174 -7.77 -22.84 -3.40
C PHE A 174 -8.92 -21.87 -3.68
N HIS A 175 -9.25 -21.02 -2.70
CA HIS A 175 -10.28 -19.99 -2.79
C HIS A 175 -9.62 -18.62 -2.88
N PHE A 176 -9.71 -17.96 -4.03
CA PHE A 176 -9.13 -16.63 -4.24
C PHE A 176 -10.16 -15.54 -3.95
N ALA A 177 -9.97 -14.81 -2.85
CA ALA A 177 -10.69 -13.57 -2.55
C ALA A 177 -9.90 -12.39 -3.14
N LEU A 178 -10.19 -12.04 -4.41
CA LEU A 178 -9.44 -11.04 -5.15
C LEU A 178 -10.01 -9.63 -4.95
N GLY A 179 -9.22 -8.74 -4.33
CA GLY A 179 -9.51 -7.31 -4.28
C GLY A 179 -9.18 -6.61 -5.61
N GLN A 180 -9.99 -5.61 -5.99
CA GLN A 180 -9.79 -4.77 -7.19
C GLN A 180 -9.61 -5.57 -8.51
N SER A 181 -10.31 -6.70 -8.63
CA SER A 181 -10.13 -7.60 -9.78
C SER A 181 -10.76 -7.05 -11.07
N MET A 182 -9.94 -6.97 -12.12
CA MET A 182 -10.42 -6.88 -13.51
C MET A 182 -10.72 -8.29 -14.03
N GLU A 183 -11.83 -8.47 -14.76
CA GLU A 183 -12.35 -9.76 -15.27
C GLU A 183 -11.28 -10.62 -16.00
N GLN A 184 -10.30 -9.97 -16.62
CA GLN A 184 -9.25 -10.63 -17.42
C GLN A 184 -8.31 -11.51 -16.59
N TYR A 185 -8.09 -11.22 -15.30
CA TYR A 185 -7.18 -11.99 -14.44
C TYR A 185 -7.76 -13.33 -13.98
N TYR A 186 -9.09 -13.42 -13.83
CA TYR A 186 -9.77 -14.69 -13.55
C TYR A 186 -9.49 -15.74 -14.64
N ARG A 187 -9.37 -15.30 -15.90
CA ARG A 187 -9.10 -16.20 -17.04
C ARG A 187 -7.70 -16.82 -16.98
N LEU A 188 -6.69 -16.07 -16.56
CA LEU A 188 -5.31 -16.56 -16.39
C LEU A 188 -5.20 -17.56 -15.23
N LEU A 189 -5.90 -17.30 -14.11
CA LEU A 189 -5.95 -18.22 -12.97
C LEU A 189 -6.55 -19.58 -13.35
N LEU A 190 -7.66 -19.58 -14.09
CA LEU A 190 -8.32 -20.82 -14.53
C LEU A 190 -7.44 -21.65 -15.49
N GLN A 191 -6.69 -20.98 -16.37
CA GLN A 191 -5.79 -21.66 -17.32
C GLN A 191 -4.60 -22.33 -16.61
N ASN A 192 -3.97 -21.64 -15.66
CA ASN A 192 -2.78 -22.14 -14.97
C ASN A 192 -3.09 -23.16 -13.86
N LEU A 193 -4.22 -23.01 -13.16
CA LEU A 193 -4.55 -23.90 -12.04
C LEU A 193 -5.44 -25.08 -12.46
N TYR A 194 -6.35 -24.92 -13.43
CA TYR A 194 -7.40 -25.93 -13.66
C TYR A 194 -7.35 -26.63 -15.03
N LYS A 195 -6.34 -26.40 -15.88
CA LYS A 195 -6.24 -26.96 -17.24
C LYS A 195 -7.55 -26.83 -18.04
N VAL A 196 -8.26 -25.70 -17.91
CA VAL A 196 -9.52 -25.49 -18.63
C VAL A 196 -9.20 -25.16 -20.10
N PRO A 197 -9.77 -25.86 -21.10
CA PRO A 197 -9.59 -25.50 -22.51
C PRO A 197 -10.09 -24.08 -22.79
N LYS A 198 -9.47 -23.39 -23.77
CA LYS A 198 -9.87 -22.04 -24.22
C LYS A 198 -11.38 -21.98 -24.50
N TYR A 199 -12.16 -21.41 -23.58
CA TYR A 199 -13.57 -21.10 -23.83
C TYR A 199 -13.66 -20.07 -24.97
N HIS A 200 -14.31 -20.46 -26.07
CA HIS A 200 -14.75 -19.54 -27.11
C HIS A 200 -15.94 -18.73 -26.56
N LYS A 201 -15.88 -17.41 -26.77
CA LYS A 201 -16.98 -16.47 -26.50
C LYS A 201 -18.28 -17.04 -27.09
N LEU A 202 -19.32 -17.14 -26.26
CA LEU A 202 -20.69 -16.94 -26.72
C LEU A 202 -21.08 -15.51 -26.34
N VAL A 203 -21.73 -14.88 -27.31
CA VAL A 203 -22.07 -13.46 -27.47
C VAL A 203 -22.75 -12.88 -26.24
#